data_AF-A0A3B9RD53-F1
#
_entry.id   AF-A0A3B9RD53-F1
#
_cell.length_a   1.000
_cell.length_b   1.000
_cell.length_c   1.000
_cell.angle_alpha   90.00
_cell.angle_beta   90.00
_cell.angle_gamma   90.00
#
_symmetry.space_group_name_H-M   'P 1'
#
loop_
_entity.id
_entity.type
_entity.pdbx_description
1 polymer ?
#
loop_
_entity_poly.entity_id
_entity_poly.type
_entity_poly.pdbx_seq_one_letter_code
_entity_poly.pdbx_strand_id
1 'polypeptide(L)' 'MYGEGISKVGEVIDLGVEYEIVKKSGSWFSYGDTKLGQGRDAVKNLLLDNPELFEELDGKIREAIAALNA' A
#
# COMPACT_ATOMS: atom_id res chain seq x y z
N MET A 1 -13.98 15.26 -2.61
CA MET A 1 -15.03 14.42 -1.99
C MET A 1 -14.55 14.07 -0.59
N TYR A 2 -15.08 14.78 0.41
CA TYR A 2 -14.88 14.52 1.84
C TYR A 2 -15.99 13.54 2.26
N GLY A 3 -15.66 12.32 2.69
CA GLY A 3 -16.73 11.38 3.09
C GLY A 3 -16.38 9.92 3.33
N GLU A 4 -15.16 9.44 3.08
CA GLU A 4 -14.78 8.08 3.46
C GLU A 4 -13.79 8.15 4.62
N GLY A 5 -14.27 7.77 5.82
CA GLY A 5 -13.40 7.58 6.99
C GLY A 5 -12.20 6.73 6.60
N ILE A 6 -11.01 7.12 7.10
CA ILE A 6 -9.70 6.46 6.92
C ILE A 6 -9.72 5.39 5.81
N SER A 7 -9.54 5.80 4.56
CA SER A 7 -9.52 4.88 3.42
C SER A 7 -8.44 3.83 3.67
N LYS A 8 -8.84 2.63 4.11
CA LYS A 8 -7.92 1.51 4.45
C LYS A 8 -6.89 1.27 3.35
N VAL A 9 -7.30 1.39 2.08
CA VAL A 9 -6.42 1.32 0.90
C VAL A 9 -5.34 2.41 0.88
N GLY A 10 -5.71 3.65 1.23
CA GLY A 10 -4.75 4.74 1.32
C GLY A 10 -3.75 4.52 2.45
N GLU A 11 -4.21 4.02 3.59
CA GLU A 11 -3.36 3.71 4.72
C GLU A 11 -2.38 2.56 4.40
N VAL A 12 -2.84 1.51 3.71
CA VAL A 12 -1.97 0.44 3.21
C VAL A 12 -0.89 0.96 2.28
N ILE A 13 -1.18 1.94 1.42
CA ILE A 13 -0.16 2.54 0.55
C ILE A 13 0.86 3.34 1.38
N ASP A 14 0.42 4.13 2.36
CA ASP A 14 1.31 4.92 3.20
C ASP A 14 2.19 4.04 4.08
N LEU A 15 1.57 3.15 4.84
CA LEU A 15 2.28 2.21 5.72
C LEU A 15 3.16 1.26 4.90
N GLY A 16 2.71 0.84 3.71
CA GLY A 16 3.53 0.04 2.81
C GLY A 16 4.81 0.75 2.40
N VAL A 17 4.76 2.07 2.15
CA VAL A 17 5.96 2.86 1.87
C VAL A 17 6.80 3.07 3.12
N GLU A 18 6.17 3.35 4.25
CA GLU A 18 6.83 3.57 5.54
C GLU A 18 7.63 2.36 6.01
N TYR A 19 7.08 1.14 5.86
CA TYR A 19 7.73 -0.12 6.20
C TYR A 19 8.58 -0.71 5.05
N GLU A 20 8.88 0.08 4.01
CA GLU A 20 9.67 -0.33 2.84
C GLU A 20 9.14 -1.56 2.07
N ILE A 21 7.89 -1.95 2.30
CA ILE A 21 7.20 -3.03 1.59
C ILE A 21 6.89 -2.57 0.15
N VAL A 22 6.44 -1.33 0.00
CA VAL A 22 6.20 -0.65 -1.27
C VAL A 22 7.33 0.34 -1.52
N LYS A 23 8.03 0.20 -2.64
CA LYS A 23 9.07 1.13 -3.05
C LYS A 23 8.47 2.30 -3.82
N LYS A 24 8.88 3.51 -3.45
CA LYS A 24 8.52 4.73 -4.17
C LYS A 24 9.76 5.36 -4.80
N SER A 25 9.75 5.50 -6.13
CA SER A 25 10.81 6.18 -6.89
C SER A 25 10.22 7.37 -7.63
N GLY A 26 10.35 8.56 -7.04
CA GLY A 26 9.69 9.77 -7.52
C GLY A 26 8.17 9.62 -7.43
N SER A 27 7.49 9.69 -8.58
CA SER A 27 6.03 9.49 -8.67
C SER A 27 5.63 8.03 -8.88
N TRP A 28 6.57 7.09 -9.04
CA TRP A 28 6.28 5.68 -9.30
C TRP A 28 6.29 4.85 -8.03
N PHE A 29 5.37 3.88 -7.95
CA PHE A 29 5.27 2.89 -6.89
C PHE A 29 5.49 1.48 -7.44
N SER A 30 6.21 0.65 -6.69
CA SER A 30 6.46 -0.75 -7.01
C SER A 30 6.43 -1.63 -5.76
N TYR A 31 6.05 -2.88 -5.93
CA TYR A 31 6.06 -3.91 -4.89
C TYR A 31 6.91 -5.08 -5.39
N GLY A 32 8.01 -5.38 -4.70
CA GLY A 32 9.04 -6.26 -5.23
C GLY A 32 9.53 -5.78 -6.61
N ASP A 33 9.39 -6.64 -7.61
CA ASP A 33 9.70 -6.34 -9.02
C ASP A 33 8.47 -5.88 -9.83
N THR A 34 7.29 -5.85 -9.22
CA THR A 34 6.03 -5.47 -9.88
C THR A 34 5.79 -3.98 -9.79
N LYS A 35 5.47 -3.35 -10.93
CA LYS A 35 5.12 -1.92 -10.98
C LYS A 35 3.64 -1.74 -10.63
N LEU A 36 3.36 -1.00 -9.56
CA LEU A 36 1.98 -0.76 -9.10
C LEU A 36 1.31 0.40 -9.83
N GLY A 37 2.06 1.46 -10.14
CA GLY A 37 1.51 2.60 -10.86
C GLY A 37 2.25 3.90 -10.62
N GLN A 38 1.82 4.94 -11.35
CA GLN A 38 2.32 6.30 -11.18
C GLN A 38 1.29 7.11 -10.39
N GLY A 39 1.71 7.62 -9.23
CA GLY A 39 0.87 8.40 -8.34
C GLY A 39 0.02 7.53 -7.42
N ARG A 40 -0.41 8.13 -6.31
CA ARG A 40 -1.16 7.44 -5.26
C ARG A 40 -2.53 6.95 -5.76
N ASP A 41 -3.23 7.75 -6.54
CA ASP A 41 -4.57 7.41 -7.03
C ASP A 41 -4.56 6.20 -7.98
N ALA A 42 -3.52 6.07 -8.81
CA ALA A 42 -3.35 4.90 -9.68
C ALA A 42 -3.15 3.62 -8.86
N VAL A 43 -2.31 3.67 -7.81
CA VAL A 43 -2.10 2.54 -6.91
C VAL A 43 -3.38 2.24 -6.11
N LYS A 44 -4.10 3.26 -5.66
CA LYS A 44 -5.38 3.07 -4.96
C LYS A 44 -6.37 2.31 -5.84
N ASN A 45 -6.54 2.71 -7.09
CA ASN A 45 -7.42 2.02 -8.03
C ASN A 45 -6.95 0.58 -8.28
N LEU A 46 -5.63 0.36 -8.45
CA LEU A 46 -5.08 -0.99 -8.61
C LEU A 46 -5.43 -1.90 -7.43
N LEU A 47 -5.33 -1.40 -6.20
CA LEU A 47 -5.63 -2.17 -4.99
C LEU A 47 -7.13 -2.40 -4.78
N LEU A 48 -7.97 -1.46 -5.23
CA LEU A 48 -9.42 -1.64 -5.25
C LEU A 48 -9.85 -2.70 -6.28
N ASP A 49 -9.19 -2.72 -7.44
CA ASP A 49 -9.46 -3.67 -8.52
C ASP A 49 -8.85 -5.06 -8.23
N ASN A 50 -7.81 -5.13 -7.39
CA ASN A 50 -7.13 -6.37 -7.01
C ASN A 50 -7.14 -6.57 -5.48
N PRO A 51 -8.26 -7.07 -4.92
CA PRO A 51 -8.37 -7.31 -3.47
C PRO A 51 -7.34 -8.32 -2.94
N GLU A 52 -6.90 -9.28 -3.75
CA GLU A 52 -5.85 -10.24 -3.37
C GLU A 52 -4.51 -9.52 -3.08
N LEU A 53 -4.12 -8.59 -3.95
CA LEU A 53 -2.91 -7.78 -3.76
C LEU A 53 -3.04 -6.85 -2.54
N PHE A 54 -4.23 -6.30 -2.31
CA PHE A 54 -4.51 -5.49 -1.13
C PHE A 54 -4.33 -6.30 0.16
N GLU A 55 -4.92 -7.48 0.26
CA GLU A 55 -4.82 -8.35 1.45
C GLU A 55 -3.37 -8.83 1.67
N GLU A 56 -2.63 -9.12 0.60
CA GLU A 56 -1.20 -9.45 0.70
C GLU A 56 -0.39 -8.30 1.30
N LEU A 57 -0.58 -7.06 0.82
CA LEU A 57 0.11 -5.89 1.35
C LEU A 57 -0.31 -5.58 2.79
N ASP A 58 -1.61 -5.63 3.11
CA ASP A 58 -2.13 -5.42 4.48
C ASP A 58 -1.53 -6.45 5.45
N GLY A 59 -1.45 -7.72 5.06
CA GLY A 59 -0.84 -8.79 5.84
C GLY A 59 0.64 -8.51 6.15
N LYS A 60 1.43 -8.18 5.13
CA LYS A 60 2.86 -7.86 5.30
C LYS A 60 3.09 -6.64 6.19
N ILE A 61 2.24 -5.62 6.06
CA ILE A 61 2.31 -4.42 6.90
C ILE A 61 2.02 -4.79 8.36
N ARG A 62 0.98 -5.59 8.63
CA ARG A 62 0.65 -6.05 9.99
C ARG A 62 1.78 -6.87 10.60
N GLU A 63 2.41 -7.75 9.82
CA GLU A 63 3.56 -8.53 10.26
C GLU A 63 4.74 -7.64 10.62
N ALA A 64 5.06 -6.64 9.78
CA ALA A 64 6.11 -5.66 10.06
C ALA A 64 5.84 -4.86 11.34
N ILE A 65 4.59 -4.41 11.55
CA ILE A 65 4.17 -3.71 12.77
C ILE A 65 4.31 -4.62 13.99
N ALA A 66 3.85 -5.87 13.90
CA ALA A 66 3.91 -6.82 15.00
C ALA A 66 5.36 -7.12 15.40
N ALA A 67 6.26 -7.27 14.42
CA ALA A 67 7.68 -7.53 14.65
C ALA A 67 8.42 -6.36 15.34
N LEU A 68 7.99 -5.12 15.14
CA LEU A 68 8.58 -3.95 15.82
C LEU A 68 8.13 -3.79 17.29
N ASN A 69 7.02 -4.42 17.66
CA ASN A 69 6.46 -4.36 19.01
C ASN A 69 6.78 -5.61 19.86
N ALA A 70 7.58 -6.54 19.33
CA ALA A 70 8.05 -7.75 20.00
C ALA A 70 9.45 -7.54 20.60
#